data_AF-A0AAP2KTD7-F1
#
_entry.id   AF-A0AAP2KTD7-F1
#
_cell.length_a   1.000
_cell.length_b   1.000
_cell.length_c   1.000
_cell.angle_alpha   90.00
_cell.angle_beta   90.00
_cell.angle_gamma   90.00
#
_symmetry.space_group_name_H-M   'P 1'
#
loop_
_entity.id
_entity.type
_entity.pdbx_description
1 polymer ?
#
loop_
_entity_poly.entity_id
_entity_poly.type
_entity_poly.pdbx_seq_one_letter_code
_entity_poly.pdbx_strand_id
1 'polypeptide(L)' 'MSNLAQEVEQFLAGSSHSVAEAATVFDTDEERVIEIMIEAEQDLCATCGWWCESHELEIVDDEQVCEDCRESDSDD' A
#
# COMPACT_ATOMS: atom_id res chain seq x y z
N MET A 1 -9.99 -22.98 -2.36
CA MET A 1 -10.45 -21.68 -2.88
C MET A 1 -9.21 -20.82 -2.84
N SER A 2 -8.70 -20.38 -4.00
CA SER A 2 -7.57 -19.45 -4.02
C SER A 2 -8.03 -18.17 -3.35
N ASN A 3 -7.34 -17.75 -2.29
CA ASN A 3 -7.73 -16.59 -1.51
C ASN A 3 -6.95 -15.40 -2.05
N LEU A 4 -7.16 -15.10 -3.34
CA LEU A 4 -6.39 -14.12 -4.13
C LEU A 4 -6.23 -12.80 -3.38
N ALA A 5 -7.29 -12.33 -2.71
CA ALA A 5 -7.24 -11.13 -1.88
C ALA A 5 -6.16 -11.20 -0.81
N GLN A 6 -6.14 -12.27 -0.03
CA GLN A 6 -5.16 -12.49 1.04
C GLN A 6 -3.73 -12.67 0.48
N GLU A 7 -3.59 -13.27 -0.70
CA GLU A 7 -2.28 -13.48 -1.35
C GLU A 7 -1.71 -12.16 -1.90
N VAL A 8 -2.56 -11.33 -2.50
CA VAL A 8 -2.21 -9.99 -2.99
C VAL A 8 -1.86 -9.06 -1.83
N GLU A 9 -2.69 -9.04 -0.78
CA GLU A 9 -2.44 -8.26 0.44
C GLU A 9 -1.09 -8.63 1.05
N GLN A 10 -0.81 -9.92 1.25
CA GLN A 10 0.48 -10.37 1.81
C GLN A 10 1.69 -10.06 0.92
N PHE A 11 1.48 -9.92 -0.39
CA PHE A 11 2.54 -9.58 -1.33
C PHE A 11 2.86 -8.08 -1.36
N LEU A 12 1.84 -7.24 -1.14
CA LEU A 12 1.95 -5.78 -1.20
C LEU A 12 2.17 -5.14 0.18
N ALA A 13 1.44 -5.57 1.21
CA ALA A 13 1.50 -5.00 2.56
C ALA A 13 2.92 -5.03 3.13
N GLY A 14 3.42 -3.89 3.61
CA GLY A 14 4.79 -3.77 4.12
C GLY A 14 5.87 -3.95 3.04
N SER A 15 5.53 -3.72 1.77
CA SER A 15 6.48 -3.72 0.66
C SER A 15 6.31 -2.47 -0.20
N SER A 16 7.26 -2.23 -1.09
CA SER A 16 7.19 -1.17 -2.10
C SER A 16 6.87 -1.71 -3.50
N HIS A 17 6.26 -2.89 -3.60
CA HIS A 17 5.82 -3.45 -4.88
C HIS A 17 4.65 -2.65 -5.46
N SER A 18 4.64 -2.51 -6.77
CA SER A 18 3.57 -1.82 -7.49
C SER A 18 2.36 -2.73 -7.73
N VAL A 19 1.20 -2.09 -7.94
CA VAL A 19 -0.05 -2.76 -8.37
C VAL A 19 0.19 -3.59 -9.65
N ALA A 20 0.93 -3.04 -10.62
CA ALA A 20 1.25 -3.72 -11.88
C ALA A 20 2.10 -4.98 -11.68
N GLU A 21 3.03 -4.98 -10.72
CA GLU A 21 3.81 -6.17 -10.36
C GLU A 21 2.92 -7.26 -9.76
N ALA A 22 2.05 -6.92 -8.80
CA ALA A 22 1.12 -7.87 -8.22
C ALA A 22 0.14 -8.42 -9.28
N ALA A 23 -0.41 -7.57 -10.15
CA ALA A 23 -1.26 -7.96 -11.27
C ALA A 23 -0.57 -9.00 -12.17
N THR A 24 0.72 -8.79 -12.46
CA THR A 24 1.53 -9.72 -13.26
C THR A 24 1.81 -11.03 -12.52
N VAL A 25 2.14 -10.98 -11.23
CA VAL A 25 2.48 -12.16 -10.40
C VAL A 25 1.27 -13.08 -10.22
N PHE A 26 0.10 -12.51 -10.01
CA PHE A 26 -1.13 -13.25 -9.73
C PHE A 26 -2.02 -13.46 -10.96
N ASP A 27 -1.56 -13.07 -12.16
CA ASP A 27 -2.30 -13.17 -13.43
C ASP A 27 -3.71 -12.58 -13.30
N THR A 28 -3.78 -11.34 -12.78
CA THR A 28 -5.03 -10.60 -12.53
C THR A 28 -4.92 -9.15 -13.01
N ASP A 29 -6.02 -8.41 -12.96
CA ASP A 29 -6.07 -7.02 -13.42
C ASP A 29 -5.64 -6.05 -12.32
N GLU A 30 -4.99 -4.94 -12.70
CA GLU A 30 -4.58 -3.88 -11.76
C GLU A 30 -5.79 -3.30 -11.00
N GLU A 31 -6.94 -3.15 -11.68
CA GLU A 31 -8.19 -2.72 -11.04
C GLU A 31 -8.58 -3.66 -9.90
N ARG A 32 -8.42 -4.98 -10.10
CA ARG A 32 -8.74 -5.97 -9.07
C ARG A 32 -7.79 -5.91 -7.89
N VAL A 33 -6.50 -5.68 -8.14
CA VAL A 33 -5.50 -5.49 -7.08
C VAL A 33 -5.82 -4.23 -6.27
N ILE A 34 -6.19 -3.13 -6.92
CA ILE A 34 -6.59 -1.89 -6.25
C ILE A 34 -7.82 -2.11 -5.37
N GLU A 35 -8.86 -2.78 -5.87
CA GLU A 35 -10.04 -3.13 -5.08
C GLU A 35 -9.66 -3.91 -3.82
N ILE A 36 -8.77 -4.91 -3.95
CA ILE A 36 -8.30 -5.72 -2.81
C ILE A 36 -7.61 -4.84 -1.76
N MET A 37 -6.73 -3.93 -2.18
CA MET A 37 -6.01 -3.05 -1.24
C MET A 37 -6.96 -2.06 -0.54
N ILE A 38 -7.97 -1.55 -1.26
CA ILE A 38 -9.04 -0.72 -0.67
C ILE A 38 -9.85 -1.53 0.35
N GLU A 39 -10.24 -2.77 0.01
CA GLU A 39 -10.96 -3.67 0.92
C GLU A 39 -10.13 -4.04 2.16
N ALA A 40 -8.80 -4.08 2.04
CA ALA A 40 -7.86 -4.35 3.11
C ALA A 40 -7.47 -3.11 3.94
N GLU A 41 -8.04 -1.93 3.64
CA GLU A 41 -7.69 -0.67 4.28
C GLU A 41 -6.17 -0.41 4.21
N GLN A 42 -5.57 -0.64 3.04
CA GLN A 42 -4.16 -0.42 2.76
C GLN A 42 -4.01 0.70 1.72
N ASP A 43 -3.14 1.66 2.03
CA ASP A 43 -2.81 2.79 1.16
C ASP A 43 -1.29 2.91 1.00
N LEU A 44 -0.86 3.61 -0.06
CA LEU A 44 0.56 3.81 -0.36
C LEU A 44 1.06 5.10 0.29
N CYS A 45 2.14 5.02 1.06
CA CYS A 45 2.86 6.20 1.50
C CYS A 45 3.46 6.94 0.30
N ALA A 46 3.12 8.22 0.13
CA ALA A 46 3.61 9.05 -0.96
C ALA A 46 5.14 9.27 -0.93
N THR A 47 5.74 9.22 0.27
CA THR A 47 7.18 9.48 0.46
C THR A 47 8.05 8.25 0.18
N CYS A 48 7.74 7.10 0.79
CA CYS A 48 8.57 5.89 0.68
C CYS A 48 8.00 4.84 -0.28
N GLY A 49 6.75 4.99 -0.72
CA GLY A 49 6.09 4.05 -1.62
C GLY A 49 5.75 2.71 -0.98
N TRP A 50 5.68 2.63 0.35
CA TRP A 50 5.28 1.42 1.07
C TRP A 50 3.77 1.37 1.25
N TRP A 51 3.21 0.16 1.13
CA TRP A 51 1.84 -0.11 1.53
C TRP A 51 1.75 -0.22 3.06
N CYS A 52 0.94 0.64 3.64
CA CYS A 52 0.68 0.74 5.07
C CYS A 52 -0.83 0.68 5.33
N GLU A 53 -1.22 0.34 6.56
CA GLU A 53 -2.64 0.43 6.94
C GLU A 53 -3.08 1.90 6.85
N SER A 54 -4.24 2.16 6.22
CA SER A 54 -4.75 3.51 5.98
C SER A 54 -4.88 4.35 7.26
N HIS A 55 -5.03 3.70 8.41
CA HIS A 55 -5.13 4.35 9.71
C HIS A 55 -3.78 4.75 10.33
N GLU A 56 -2.65 4.23 9.80
CA GLU A 56 -1.28 4.61 10.20
C GLU A 56 -0.72 5.77 9.36
N LEU A 57 -1.39 6.08 8.25
CA LEU A 57 -1.08 7.19 7.36
C LEU A 57 -1.78 8.47 7.85
N GLU A 58 -1.04 9.59 7.83
CA GLU A 58 -1.64 10.91 8.01
C GLU A 58 -1.46 11.75 6.76
N ILE A 59 -2.35 12.73 6.58
CA ILE A 59 -2.26 13.68 5.48
C ILE A 59 -1.29 14.80 5.86
N VAL A 60 -0.15 14.86 5.18
CA VAL A 60 0.86 15.91 5.28
C VAL A 60 0.99 16.55 3.91
N ASP A 61 0.78 17.87 3.82
CA ASP A 61 0.83 18.63 2.54
C ASP A 61 -0.05 18.02 1.41
N ASP A 62 -1.27 17.62 1.74
CA ASP A 62 -2.24 16.97 0.84
C ASP A 62 -1.83 15.55 0.35
N GLU A 63 -0.78 14.96 0.93
CA GLU A 63 -0.28 13.61 0.60
C GLU A 63 -0.39 12.65 1.81
N GLN A 64 -0.63 11.36 1.56
CA GLN A 64 -0.67 10.34 2.62
C GLN A 64 0.75 9.88 2.97
N VAL A 65 1.16 10.05 4.23
CA VAL A 65 2.53 9.77 4.68
C VAL A 65 2.53 8.89 5.93
N CYS A 66 3.36 7.84 5.94
CA CYS A 66 3.47 6.91 7.06
C CYS A 66 4.22 7.52 8.25
N GLU A 67 4.03 6.96 9.44
CA GLU A 67 4.66 7.43 10.68
C GLU A 67 6.18 7.60 10.55
N ASP A 68 6.90 6.60 10.04
CA ASP A 68 8.36 6.68 9.84
C ASP A 68 8.80 7.88 8.99
N CYS A 69 8.06 8.18 7.92
CA CYS A 69 8.39 9.29 7.03
C CYS A 69 8.02 10.64 7.67
N ARG A 70 6.96 10.69 8.48
CA ARG A 70 6.57 11.89 9.24
C ARG A 70 7.57 12.25 10.32
N GLU A 71 8.01 11.26 11.10
CA GLU A 71 8.97 11.49 12.18
C GLU A 71 10.35 11.92 11.64
N SER A 72 10.71 11.48 10.44
CA SER A 72 11.96 11.87 9.77
C SER A 72 12.02 13.37 9.41
N ASP A 73 10.88 14.05 9.28
CA ASP A 73 10.80 15.48 8.98
C ASP A 73 10.92 16.37 10.25
N SER A 74 10.90 15.76 11.44
CA SER A 74 10.84 16.46 12.74
C SER A 74 12.20 16.77 13.39
N ASP A 75 13.32 16.50 12.69
CA ASP A 75 14.70 16.73 13.17
C ASP A 75 15.34 17.94 12.43
N ASP A 76 14.89 19.17 12.73
CA ASP A 76 15.64 20.44 12.50
C ASP A 76 15.49 21.42 13.68
#